data_AF-A0A1F5GPQ3-F1
#
_entry.id   AF-A0A1F5GPQ3-F1
#
_cell.length_a   1.000
_cell.length_b   1.000
_cell.length_c   1.000
_cell.angle_alpha   90.00
_cell.angle_beta   90.00
_cell.angle_gamma   90.00
#
_symmetry.space_group_name_H-M   'P 1'
#
loop_
_entity.id
_entity.type
_entity.pdbx_description
1 polymer ?
#
loop_
_entity_poly.entity_id
_entity_poly.type
_entity_poly.pdbx_seq_one_letter_code
_entity_poly.pdbx_strand_id
1 'polypeptide(L)' 'MDDFQETSCIRCGKIRIFKKKWIEKLDRGSVITHIETVCPDNDCQKIVDAQFAAKRELRLAQENRKTGIKV' A
#
# COMPACT_ATOMS: atom_id res chain seq x y z
N MET A 1 3.78 3.98 -23.05
CA MET A 1 4.09 2.65 -22.51
C MET A 1 4.15 2.83 -21.00
N ASP A 2 3.29 2.16 -20.25
CA ASP A 2 3.31 2.25 -18.80
C ASP A 2 4.54 1.49 -18.28
N ASP A 3 5.53 2.23 -17.79
CA ASP A 3 6.83 1.73 -17.35
C ASP A 3 6.68 1.05 -15.98
N PHE A 4 6.28 -0.21 -15.99
CA PHE A 4 6.20 -1.03 -14.79
C PHE A 4 7.54 -1.71 -14.55
N GLN A 5 8.34 -1.17 -13.62
CA GLN A 5 9.56 -1.82 -13.20
C GLN A 5 9.22 -3.14 -12.49
N GLU A 6 9.59 -4.26 -13.10
CA GLU A 6 9.51 -5.56 -12.45
C GLU A 6 10.41 -5.57 -11.21
N THR A 7 9.81 -5.91 -10.07
CA THR A 7 10.50 -5.95 -8.78
C THR A 7 10.35 -7.32 -8.15
N SER A 8 11.43 -7.84 -7.59
CA SER A 8 11.41 -9.10 -6.85
C SER A 8 10.87 -8.89 -5.43
N CYS A 9 10.20 -9.91 -4.90
CA CYS A 9 9.76 -9.93 -3.52
C CYS A 9 10.96 -10.12 -2.60
N ILE A 10 11.24 -9.14 -1.74
CA ILE A 10 12.35 -9.21 -0.75
C ILE A 10 12.22 -10.37 0.26
N ARG A 11 11.03 -10.99 0.37
CA ARG A 11 10.78 -12.11 1.30
C ARG A 11 11.02 -13.47 0.67
N CYS A 12 10.54 -13.68 -0.55
CA CYS A 12 10.55 -15.01 -1.20
C CYS A 12 11.22 -15.02 -2.57
N GLY A 13 11.75 -13.89 -3.04
CA GLY A 13 12.47 -13.77 -4.32
C GLY A 13 11.59 -13.72 -5.58
N LYS A 14 10.33 -14.15 -5.53
CA LYS A 14 9.42 -14.19 -6.68
C LYS A 14 9.13 -12.80 -7.26
N ILE A 15 9.00 -12.70 -8.58
CA ILE A 15 8.64 -11.45 -9.26
C ILE A 15 7.22 -11.03 -8.87
N ARG A 16 7.07 -9.76 -8.47
CA ARG A 16 5.77 -9.20 -8.09
C ARG A 16 4.88 -9.02 -9.32
N ILE A 17 3.59 -9.24 -9.12
CA ILE A 17 2.58 -9.07 -10.16
C ILE A 17 1.79 -7.79 -9.96
N PHE A 18 1.34 -7.20 -11.07
CA PHE A 18 0.48 -6.02 -11.04
C PHE A 18 -0.86 -6.34 -10.36
N LYS A 19 -1.33 -5.44 -9.50
CA LYS A 19 -2.65 -5.55 -8.86
C LYS A 19 -3.61 -4.48 -9.35
N LYS A 20 -3.23 -3.20 -9.22
CA LYS A 20 -4.08 -2.09 -9.66
C LYS A 20 -3.26 -0.82 -9.88
N LYS A 21 -3.81 0.09 -10.70
CA LYS A 21 -3.29 1.43 -10.96
C LYS A 21 -4.43 2.42 -10.75
N TRP A 22 -4.16 3.53 -10.06
CA TRP A 22 -5.13 4.61 -9.92
C TRP A 22 -4.42 5.97 -9.92
N ILE A 23 -5.19 6.99 -10.24
CA ILE A 23 -4.69 8.37 -10.29
C ILE A 23 -5.32 9.13 -9.14
N GLU A 24 -4.48 9.79 -8.35
CA GLU A 24 -4.88 10.67 -7.27
C GLU A 24 -4.59 12.12 -7.71
N LYS A 25 -5.62 12.96 -7.76
CA LYS A 25 -5.47 14.39 -8.02
C LYS A 25 -5.38 15.11 -6.68
N LEU A 26 -4.27 15.80 -6.45
CA LEU A 26 -4.09 16.64 -5.27
C LEU A 26 -4.77 18.00 -5.47
N ASP A 27 -5.19 18.62 -4.37
CA ASP A 27 -5.90 19.91 -4.38
C ASP A 27 -5.12 21.03 -5.07
N ARG A 28 -3.78 20.93 -5.09
CA ARG A 28 -2.88 21.88 -5.75
C ARG A 28 -2.67 21.60 -7.26
N GLY A 29 -3.49 20.74 -7.85
CA GLY A 29 -3.49 20.41 -9.28
C GLY A 29 -2.46 19.36 -9.71
N SER A 30 -1.58 18.91 -8.81
CA SER A 30 -0.64 17.83 -9.08
C SER A 30 -1.37 16.48 -9.21
N VAL A 31 -0.87 15.63 -10.11
CA VAL A 31 -1.44 14.31 -10.37
C VAL A 31 -0.43 13.25 -9.96
N ILE A 32 -0.81 12.38 -9.03
CA ILE A 32 0.00 11.23 -8.62
C ILE A 32 -0.57 9.97 -9.29
N THR A 33 0.29 9.21 -9.94
CA THR A 33 -0.05 7.88 -10.45
C THR A 33 0.43 6.83 -9.47
N HIS A 34 -0.51 6.10 -8.90
CA HIS A 34 -0.22 4.99 -8.00
C HIS A 34 -0.27 3.67 -8.75
N ILE A 35 0.72 2.82 -8.47
CA ILE A 35 0.80 1.46 -8.99
C ILE A 35 0.98 0.54 -7.78
N GLU A 36 0.06 -0.42 -7.62
CA GLU A 36 0.13 -1.43 -6.57
C GLU A 36 0.50 -2.79 -7.16
N THR A 37 1.44 -3.46 -6.49
CA THR A 37 1.96 -4.78 -6.85
C THR A 37 1.91 -5.72 -5.66
N VAL A 38 1.74 -7.01 -5.92
CA VAL A 38 1.65 -8.04 -4.88
C VAL A 38 2.59 -9.20 -5.18
N CYS A 39 2.96 -9.92 -4.12
CA CYS A 39 3.64 -11.18 -4.26
C CYS A 39 2.66 -12.23 -4.84
N PRO A 40 3.05 -13.00 -5.86
CA PRO A 40 2.19 -14.07 -6.41
C PRO A 40 2.07 -15.26 -5.45
N ASP A 41 2.96 -15.38 -4.47
CA ASP A 41 2.90 -16.42 -3.44
C ASP A 41 1.90 -16.01 -2.35
N ASN A 42 0.82 -16.79 -2.23
CA ASN A 42 -0.30 -16.50 -1.35
C ASN A 42 0.12 -16.49 0.14
N ASP A 43 0.96 -17.42 0.56
CA ASP A 43 1.39 -17.51 1.95
C ASP A 43 2.38 -16.40 2.29
N CYS A 44 3.27 -16.07 1.36
CA CYS A 44 4.11 -14.89 1.48
C CYS A 44 3.27 -13.60 1.54
N GLN A 45 2.23 -13.47 0.71
CA GLN A 45 1.40 -12.27 0.63
C GLN A 45 0.55 -12.08 1.88
N LYS A 46 -0.02 -13.15 2.44
CA LYS A 46 -0.77 -13.12 3.72
C LYS A 46 0.02 -12.47 4.86
N ILE A 47 1.31 -12.76 4.96
CA ILE A 47 2.19 -12.17 5.98
C ILE A 47 2.28 -10.65 5.81
N VAL A 48 2.44 -10.18 4.57
CA VAL A 48 2.51 -8.75 4.26
C VAL A 48 1.19 -8.06 4.57
N ASP A 49 0.07 -8.69 4.17
CA ASP A 49 -1.27 -8.15 4.37
C ASP A 49 -1.60 -8.03 5.86
N ALA A 50 -1.27 -9.04 6.67
CA ALA A 50 -1.43 -9.00 8.12
C ALA A 50 -0.64 -7.84 8.76
N GLN A 51 0.60 -7.60 8.31
CA GLN A 51 1.41 -6.49 8.80
C GLN A 51 0.84 -5.13 8.39
N PHE A 52 0.30 -5.01 7.17
CA PHE A 52 -0.35 -3.78 6.73
C PHE A 52 -1.68 -3.53 7.45
N ALA A 53 -2.44 -4.58 7.77
CA ALA A 53 -3.65 -4.47 8.58
C ALA A 53 -3.33 -3.92 9.98
N ALA A 54 -2.36 -4.52 10.68
CA ALA A 54 -1.94 -4.06 12.00
C ALA A 54 -1.43 -2.60 11.99
N LYS A 55 -0.65 -2.21 10.97
CA LYS A 55 -0.19 -0.81 10.82
C LYS A 55 -1.35 0.16 10.55
N ARG A 56 -2.35 -0.27 9.78
CA ARG A 56 -3.55 0.53 9.49
C ARG A 56 -4.38 0.73 10.75
N GLU A 57 -4.60 -0.33 11.53
CA GLU A 57 -5.32 -0.26 12.80
C GLU A 57 -4.63 0.68 13.78
N LEU A 58 -3.31 0.57 13.92
CA LEU A 58 -2.52 1.48 14.76
C LEU A 58 -2.68 2.95 14.32
N ARG A 59 -2.62 3.21 13.00
CA ARG A 59 -2.81 4.56 12.45
C ARG A 59 -4.21 5.10 12.77
N LEU A 60 -5.26 4.30 12.53
CA LEU A 60 -6.64 4.69 12.82
C LEU A 60 -6.87 4.98 14.31
N ALA A 61 -6.29 4.16 15.19
CA ALA A 61 -6.37 4.39 16.63
C ALA A 61 -5.66 5.69 17.05
N GLN A 62 -4.51 6.02 16.44
CA GLN A 62 -3.80 7.27 16.68
C GLN A 62 -4.57 8.50 16.16
N GLU A 63 -5.18 8.40 14.97
CA GLU A 63 -6.02 9.44 14.40
C GLU A 63 -7.24 9.72 15.28
N ASN A 64 -7.93 8.68 15.75
CA ASN A 64 -9.06 8.80 16.67
C ASN A 64 -8.67 9.46 18.01
N ARG A 65 -7.47 9.18 18.53
CA ARG A 65 -6.97 9.86 19.75
C ARG A 65 -6.73 11.35 19.52
N LYS A 66 -6.24 11.74 18.34
CA LYS A 66 -5.99 13.15 18.00
C LYS A 66 -7.27 13.94 17.79
N THR A 67 -8.30 13.33 17.20
CA THR A 67 -9.59 14.00 16.94
C THR A 67 -10.52 14.03 18.16
N GLY A 68 -10.32 13.12 19.12
CA GLY A 68 -11.07 13.05 20.38
C GLY A 68 -10.65 14.08 21.45
N ILE A 69 -9.54 14.80 21.25
CA ILE A 69 -9.14 15.93 22.11
C ILE A 69 -9.57 17.23 21.40
N LYS A 70 -10.87 17.52 21.45
CA LYS A 70 -11.37 18.90 21.30
C LYS A 70 -11.95 19.27 22.66
N VAL A 71 -11.09 19.79 23.54
CA VAL A 71 -11.49 20.52 24.76
C VAL A 71 -11.67 21.97 24.38
#